data_AF-A0A127FAE8-F1
#
_entry.id   AF-A0A127FAE8-F1
#
_cell.length_a   1.000
_cell.length_b   1.000
_cell.length_c   1.000
_cell.angle_alpha   90.00
_cell.angle_beta   90.00
_cell.angle_gamma   90.00
#
_symmetry.space_group_name_H-M   'P 1'
#
loop_
_entity.id
_entity.type
_entity.pdbx_description
1 polymer ?
#
loop_
_entity_poly.entity_id
_entity_poly.type
_entity_poly.pdbx_seq_one_letter_code
_entity_poly.pdbx_strand_id
1 'polypeptide(L)'
;MLIPETSAVFGAGLTGMAEWAAQLRGGPALALAYASVQGPMLVGLMRARASWRRWLLSPLLAAPLTGVTAAGLAAVGSFLPPLSGSSLWSLSVGICLSAGVGYAGGLRWARGGEAGVDRHHRGTIIEERAAHSRARAERNTPVTLAGFALAPMDETKHFKLIGTTGTGKSTAIRELLQGALARGDRAVIADPDGGYLRRFHDPRRGDVILNPFEPASVKWDLFGEIQTSYDIDQLARSLIPDHGGPDRSWRAYARTFFCAVTRQAHAAGISDTAELYRLLVSADTAELKGLVAGTPAQPFLEEHNGRMFDSIRSVTSSAVDALEHVAAQDAQPFSVRQWVARGVARGVARGVTREVAGAAVDGSGVLFIPYRAGQIAALRSAVSA
;
A
#
# COMPACT_ATOMS: atom_id res chain seq x y z
N MET A 1 13.90 53.98 79.05
CA MET A 1 12.51 54.10 79.54
C MET A 1 11.61 53.35 78.56
N LEU A 2 11.23 52.13 78.97
CA LEU A 2 10.18 51.22 78.52
C LEU A 2 9.84 51.10 77.00
N ILE A 3 10.20 49.95 76.46
CA ILE A 3 9.63 49.29 75.27
C ILE A 3 8.30 48.64 75.70
N PRO A 4 7.17 48.75 74.95
CA PRO A 4 5.99 47.93 75.20
C PRO A 4 6.10 46.57 74.49
N GLU A 5 5.68 45.54 75.22
CA GLU A 5 5.79 44.13 74.90
C GLU A 5 4.95 43.67 73.70
N THR A 6 5.59 42.93 72.78
CA THR A 6 4.97 42.15 71.70
C THR A 6 4.82 40.68 72.09
N SER A 7 4.38 40.39 73.32
CA SER A 7 4.22 39.02 73.85
C SER A 7 2.76 38.53 73.86
N ALA A 8 1.77 39.43 73.73
CA ALA A 8 0.35 39.09 73.89
C ALA A 8 -0.33 38.47 72.65
N VAL A 9 0.24 38.61 71.45
CA VAL A 9 -0.39 38.09 70.20
C VAL A 9 -0.03 36.63 69.92
N PHE A 10 1.14 36.16 70.38
CA PHE A 10 1.56 34.75 70.21
C PHE A 10 0.92 33.80 71.23
N GLY A 11 0.53 34.30 72.41
CA GLY A 11 -0.10 33.49 73.46
C GLY A 11 -1.52 33.02 73.13
N ALA A 12 -2.29 33.82 72.39
CA ALA A 12 -3.68 33.51 72.05
C ALA A 12 -3.83 32.47 70.91
N GLY A 13 -2.84 32.38 70.00
CA GLY A 13 -2.84 31.39 68.93
C GLY A 13 -2.55 29.97 69.42
N LEU A 14 -1.66 29.83 70.40
CA LEU A 14 -1.29 28.51 70.96
C LEU A 14 -2.38 27.91 71.85
N THR A 15 -3.16 28.74 72.57
CA THR A 15 -4.31 28.28 73.36
C THR A 15 -5.48 27.83 72.48
N GLY A 16 -5.76 28.53 71.37
CA GLY A 16 -6.78 28.12 70.40
C GLY A 16 -6.46 26.79 69.68
N MET A 17 -5.18 26.54 69.36
CA MET A 17 -4.75 25.25 68.81
C MET A 17 -4.84 24.11 69.84
N ALA A 18 -4.59 24.38 71.12
CA ALA A 18 -4.69 23.38 72.19
C ALA A 18 -6.15 22.99 72.50
N GLU A 19 -7.09 23.93 72.45
CA GLU A 19 -8.53 23.70 72.64
C GLU A 19 -9.15 22.92 71.45
N TRP A 20 -8.79 23.27 70.21
CA TRP A 20 -9.20 22.49 69.03
C TRP A 20 -8.58 21.09 69.02
N ALA A 21 -7.31 20.96 69.42
CA ALA A 21 -6.66 19.66 69.59
C ALA A 21 -7.28 18.85 70.74
N ALA A 22 -7.91 19.47 71.74
CA ALA A 22 -8.63 18.77 72.80
C ALA A 22 -9.99 18.24 72.32
N GLN A 23 -10.70 18.96 71.44
CA GLN A 23 -11.95 18.49 70.82
C GLN A 23 -11.75 17.32 69.83
N LEU A 24 -10.54 17.17 69.29
CA LEU A 24 -10.16 16.06 68.40
C LEU A 24 -9.65 14.81 69.14
N ARG A 25 -9.50 14.84 70.47
CA ARG A 25 -9.01 13.69 71.28
C ARG A 25 -10.07 12.61 71.56
N GLY A 26 -11.27 12.73 71.00
CA GLY A 26 -12.26 11.66 71.02
C GLY A 26 -12.09 10.73 69.81
N GLY A 27 -11.97 9.42 70.04
CA GLY A 27 -12.08 8.40 68.99
C GLY A 27 -13.18 8.63 67.94
N PRO A 28 -14.40 9.07 68.31
CA PRO A 28 -15.46 9.36 67.32
C PRO A 28 -15.18 10.59 66.43
N ALA A 29 -14.45 11.60 66.91
CA ALA A 29 -14.15 12.80 66.12
C ALA A 29 -13.14 12.50 65.00
N LEU A 30 -12.11 11.70 65.31
CA LEU A 30 -11.14 11.21 64.33
C LEU A 30 -11.80 10.30 63.28
N ALA A 31 -12.73 9.44 63.70
CA ALA A 31 -13.49 8.59 62.79
C ALA A 31 -14.34 9.40 61.81
N LEU A 32 -15.00 10.47 62.28
CA LEU A 32 -15.79 11.37 61.42
C LEU A 32 -14.92 12.17 60.45
N ALA A 33 -13.76 12.67 60.89
CA ALA A 33 -12.82 13.38 60.03
C ALA A 33 -12.23 12.45 58.95
N TYR A 34 -11.96 11.19 59.29
CA TYR A 34 -11.53 10.20 58.32
C TYR A 34 -12.65 9.83 57.34
N ALA A 35 -13.86 9.62 57.83
CA ALA A 35 -15.02 9.30 57.00
C ALA A 35 -15.38 10.42 56.00
N SER A 36 -15.22 11.69 56.40
CA SER A 36 -15.48 12.85 55.53
C SER A 36 -14.50 12.98 54.37
N VAL A 37 -13.31 12.35 54.44
CA VAL A 37 -12.34 12.25 53.35
C VAL A 37 -12.51 10.94 52.58
N GLN A 38 -12.59 9.80 53.28
CA GLN A 38 -12.62 8.47 52.68
C GLN A 38 -13.92 8.22 51.87
N GLY A 39 -15.08 8.64 52.37
CA GLY A 39 -16.35 8.45 51.65
C GLY A 39 -16.35 9.13 50.28
N PRO A 40 -16.07 10.45 50.20
CA PRO A 40 -15.95 11.18 48.94
C PRO A 40 -14.81 10.68 48.05
N MET A 41 -13.70 10.21 48.63
CA MET A 41 -12.61 9.58 47.87
C MET A 41 -13.07 8.31 47.13
N LEU A 42 -13.86 7.45 47.79
CA LEU A 42 -14.45 6.27 47.15
C LEU A 42 -15.41 6.67 46.02
N VAL A 43 -16.19 7.74 46.18
CA VAL A 43 -17.04 8.28 45.10
C VAL A 43 -16.20 8.76 43.91
N GLY A 44 -15.05 9.40 44.16
CA GLY A 44 -14.10 9.80 43.13
C GLY A 44 -13.53 8.60 42.36
N LEU A 45 -13.16 7.54 43.08
CA LEU A 45 -12.69 6.28 42.48
C LEU A 45 -13.78 5.57 41.67
N MET A 46 -15.03 5.59 42.14
CA MET A 46 -16.18 5.02 41.44
C MET A 46 -16.46 5.74 40.14
N ARG A 47 -16.50 7.09 40.17
CA ARG A 47 -16.72 7.90 38.96
C ARG A 47 -15.62 7.73 37.92
N ALA A 48 -14.38 7.51 38.36
CA ALA A 48 -13.25 7.29 37.47
C ALA A 48 -13.02 5.82 37.08
N ARG A 49 -13.93 4.90 37.44
CA ARG A 49 -13.83 3.45 37.14
C ARG A 49 -12.47 2.85 37.53
N ALA A 50 -11.95 3.22 38.70
CA ALA A 50 -10.65 2.76 39.16
C ALA A 50 -10.60 1.23 39.38
N SER A 51 -9.44 0.62 39.13
CA SER A 51 -9.22 -0.82 39.31
C SER A 51 -9.38 -1.28 40.77
N TRP A 52 -9.82 -2.52 40.99
CA TRP A 52 -10.12 -3.09 42.32
C TRP A 52 -8.97 -2.94 43.35
N ARG A 53 -7.71 -3.03 42.90
CA ARG A 53 -6.53 -2.80 43.75
C ARG A 53 -6.52 -1.41 44.38
N ARG A 54 -6.98 -0.38 43.66
CA ARG A 54 -7.02 1.01 44.14
C ARG A 54 -8.16 1.25 45.13
N TRP A 55 -9.23 0.47 45.05
CA TRP A 55 -10.29 0.46 46.06
C TRP A 55 -9.77 -0.08 47.40
N LEU A 56 -9.04 -1.20 47.37
CA LEU A 56 -8.43 -1.79 48.57
C LEU A 56 -7.38 -0.90 49.22
N LEU A 57 -6.62 -0.14 48.43
CA LEU A 57 -5.57 0.76 48.93
C LEU A 57 -6.07 2.16 49.30
N SER A 58 -7.32 2.50 48.96
CA SER A 58 -7.89 3.82 49.26
C SER A 58 -7.81 4.23 50.73
N PRO A 59 -8.01 3.33 51.72
CA PRO A 59 -7.91 3.69 53.14
C PRO A 59 -6.51 4.19 53.54
N LEU A 60 -5.47 3.63 52.93
CA LEU A 60 -4.07 3.99 53.20
C LEU A 60 -3.72 5.38 52.67
N LEU A 61 -4.42 5.85 51.63
CA LEU A 61 -4.23 7.21 51.11
C LEU A 61 -5.11 8.23 51.86
N ALA A 62 -6.31 7.84 52.28
CA ALA A 62 -7.18 8.73 53.03
C ALA A 62 -6.61 9.10 54.39
N ALA A 63 -5.91 8.19 55.08
CA ALA A 63 -5.34 8.45 56.40
C ALA A 63 -4.37 9.67 56.42
N PRO A 64 -3.34 9.76 55.56
CA PRO A 64 -2.49 10.94 55.50
C PRO A 64 -3.22 12.17 54.94
N LEU A 65 -4.16 12.01 54.01
CA LEU A 65 -4.96 13.12 53.49
C LEU A 65 -5.83 13.75 54.58
N THR A 66 -6.45 12.94 55.44
CA THR A 66 -7.20 13.42 56.62
C THR A 66 -6.31 14.20 57.58
N GLY A 67 -5.06 13.74 57.79
CA GLY A 67 -4.09 14.49 58.61
C GLY A 67 -3.76 15.86 58.02
N VAL A 68 -3.54 15.92 56.70
CA VAL A 68 -3.23 17.17 55.99
C VAL A 68 -4.43 18.12 55.97
N THR A 69 -5.65 17.63 55.74
CA THR A 69 -6.85 18.48 55.77
C THR A 69 -7.10 19.00 57.18
N ALA A 70 -6.98 18.16 58.20
CA ALA A 70 -7.15 18.58 59.60
C ALA A 70 -6.12 19.65 60.01
N ALA A 71 -4.84 19.47 59.64
CA ALA A 71 -3.81 20.46 59.90
C ALA A 71 -4.05 21.79 59.15
N GLY A 72 -4.48 21.73 57.89
CA GLY A 72 -4.82 22.90 57.10
C GLY A 72 -6.02 23.68 57.65
N LEU A 73 -7.06 22.97 58.07
CA LEU A 73 -8.25 23.55 58.71
C LEU A 73 -7.90 24.22 60.05
N ALA A 74 -7.04 23.61 60.86
CA ALA A 74 -6.57 24.19 62.12
C ALA A 74 -5.72 25.46 61.90
N ALA A 75 -4.86 25.46 60.87
CA ALA A 75 -4.06 26.62 60.50
C ALA A 75 -4.97 27.78 60.05
N VAL A 76 -5.95 27.53 59.18
CA VAL A 76 -6.89 28.55 58.69
C VAL A 76 -7.78 29.10 59.81
N GLY A 77 -8.24 28.23 60.71
CA GLY A 77 -9.03 28.64 61.88
C GLY A 77 -8.29 29.58 62.84
N SER A 78 -6.95 29.56 62.84
CA SER A 78 -6.12 30.43 63.68
C SER A 78 -6.01 31.87 63.16
N PHE A 79 -6.41 32.13 61.91
CA PHE A 79 -6.33 33.45 61.26
C PHE A 79 -7.70 34.11 61.03
N LEU A 80 -8.81 33.42 61.33
CA LEU A 80 -10.15 33.94 61.15
C LEU A 80 -10.72 34.46 62.48
N PRO A 81 -11.32 35.66 62.54
CA PRO A 81 -11.96 36.15 63.76
C PRO A 81 -13.12 35.20 64.14
N PRO A 82 -13.41 35.02 65.45
CA PRO A 82 -14.50 34.17 65.90
C PRO A 82 -15.81 34.72 65.35
N LEU A 83 -16.31 34.09 64.29
CA LEU A 83 -17.63 34.39 63.75
C LEU A 83 -18.65 34.01 64.84
N SER A 84 -19.33 35.02 65.37
CA SER A 84 -20.32 34.88 66.42
C SER A 84 -21.44 33.93 66.01
N GLY A 85 -21.61 32.81 66.72
CA GLY A 85 -22.85 32.05 66.75
C GLY A 85 -22.98 30.87 65.77
N SER A 86 -22.28 29.78 66.07
CA SER A 86 -22.74 28.37 66.04
C SER A 86 -21.61 27.43 65.59
N SER A 87 -21.22 26.51 66.47
CA SER A 87 -20.23 25.45 66.23
C SER A 87 -20.55 24.58 64.99
N LEU A 88 -21.79 24.63 64.51
CA LEU A 88 -22.29 23.85 63.37
C LEU A 88 -21.78 24.38 62.01
N TRP A 89 -21.56 25.69 61.85
CA TRP A 89 -21.18 26.26 60.56
C TRP A 89 -19.71 25.96 60.21
N SER A 90 -18.81 26.09 61.19
CA SER A 90 -17.40 25.73 61.04
C SER A 90 -17.21 24.23 60.75
N LEU A 91 -17.99 23.37 61.42
CA LEU A 91 -18.02 21.93 61.14
C LEU A 91 -18.50 21.62 59.72
N SER A 92 -19.54 22.32 59.25
CA SER A 92 -20.09 22.13 57.91
C SER A 92 -19.08 22.50 56.82
N VAL A 93 -18.40 23.66 56.97
CA VAL A 93 -17.35 24.09 56.05
C VAL A 93 -16.16 23.13 56.06
N GLY A 94 -15.74 22.67 57.24
CA GLY A 94 -14.65 21.70 57.38
C GLY A 94 -14.94 20.34 56.74
N ILE A 95 -16.17 19.84 56.89
CA ILE A 95 -16.63 18.61 56.23
C ILE A 95 -16.66 18.78 54.71
N CYS A 96 -17.19 19.90 54.21
CA CYS A 96 -17.23 20.18 52.77
C CYS A 96 -15.84 20.27 52.13
N LEU A 97 -14.89 20.94 52.77
CA LEU A 97 -13.50 21.03 52.28
C LEU A 97 -12.82 19.67 52.30
N SER A 98 -12.97 18.91 53.40
CA SER A 98 -12.42 17.56 53.52
C SER A 98 -12.99 16.61 52.47
N ALA A 99 -14.30 16.72 52.20
CA ALA A 99 -14.97 15.96 51.15
C ALA A 99 -14.47 16.34 49.75
N GLY A 100 -14.24 17.62 49.48
CA GLY A 100 -13.66 18.11 48.22
C GLY A 100 -12.25 17.55 47.99
N VAL A 101 -11.40 17.58 49.01
CA VAL A 101 -10.03 17.03 48.95
C VAL A 101 -10.06 15.51 48.77
N GLY A 102 -10.92 14.80 49.50
CA GLY A 102 -11.11 13.36 49.34
C GLY A 102 -11.53 12.99 47.92
N TYR A 103 -12.56 13.64 47.39
CA TYR A 103 -13.06 13.40 46.02
C TYR A 103 -12.01 13.70 44.95
N ALA A 104 -11.31 14.83 45.04
CA ALA A 104 -10.24 15.19 44.12
C ALA A 104 -9.04 14.22 44.20
N GLY A 105 -8.66 13.82 45.42
CA GLY A 105 -7.63 12.81 45.67
C GLY A 105 -7.99 11.47 45.03
N GLY A 106 -9.25 11.02 45.16
CA GLY A 106 -9.76 9.81 44.52
C GLY A 106 -9.70 9.89 42.99
N LEU A 107 -10.12 11.00 42.39
CA LEU A 107 -10.03 11.20 40.93
C LEU A 107 -8.58 11.20 40.43
N ARG A 108 -7.66 11.84 41.16
CA ARG A 108 -6.24 11.89 40.79
C ARG A 108 -5.59 10.51 40.94
N TRP A 109 -5.90 9.77 42.00
CA TRP A 109 -5.41 8.41 42.22
C TRP A 109 -5.94 7.42 41.17
N ALA A 110 -7.18 7.59 40.73
CA ALA A 110 -7.75 6.82 39.63
C ALA A 110 -7.08 7.12 38.28
N ARG A 111 -6.61 8.35 38.06
CA ARG A 111 -5.99 8.77 36.80
C ARG A 111 -4.46 8.61 36.77
N GLY A 112 -3.81 8.62 37.93
CA GLY A 112 -2.35 8.78 38.09
C GLY A 112 -1.46 7.56 37.82
N GLY A 113 -1.96 6.50 37.17
CA GLY A 113 -1.16 5.29 36.93
C GLY A 113 -1.58 4.45 35.73
N GLU A 114 -2.54 4.93 34.94
CA GLU A 114 -2.97 4.30 33.69
C GLU A 114 -2.93 5.35 32.58
N ALA A 115 -1.73 5.83 32.26
CA ALA A 115 -1.44 6.10 30.85
C ALA A 115 -1.50 4.72 30.19
N GLY A 116 -2.68 4.38 29.66
CA GLY A 116 -2.95 3.07 29.11
C GLY A 116 -1.84 2.70 28.12
N VAL A 117 -1.18 1.56 28.34
CA VAL A 117 -0.46 0.91 27.26
C VAL A 117 -1.50 0.72 26.17
N ASP A 118 -1.38 1.48 25.09
CA ASP A 118 -2.31 1.44 23.98
C ASP A 118 -2.21 0.05 23.36
N ARG A 119 -3.10 -0.84 23.80
CA ARG A 119 -3.06 -2.25 23.40
C ARG A 119 -3.61 -2.28 21.99
N HIS A 120 -2.72 -2.47 21.02
CA HIS A 120 -3.14 -2.68 19.64
C HIS A 120 -4.17 -3.83 19.59
N HIS A 121 -5.39 -3.50 19.19
CA HIS A 121 -6.49 -4.46 19.15
C HIS A 121 -6.53 -5.25 17.84
N ARG A 122 -6.41 -4.54 16.70
CA ARG A 122 -6.42 -5.11 15.35
C ARG A 122 -6.07 -4.02 14.33
N GLY A 123 -5.64 -4.43 13.15
CA GLY A 123 -5.35 -3.53 12.03
C GLY A 123 -3.89 -3.53 11.63
N THR A 124 -3.49 -2.47 10.92
CA THR A 124 -2.12 -2.32 10.43
C THR A 124 -1.22 -1.86 11.57
N ILE A 125 -0.12 -2.57 11.78
CA ILE A 125 0.94 -2.18 12.72
C ILE A 125 2.01 -1.46 11.90
N ILE A 126 2.42 -0.27 12.37
CA ILE A 126 3.54 0.47 11.80
C ILE A 126 4.75 0.20 12.68
N GLU A 127 5.78 -0.40 12.09
CA GLU A 127 7.05 -0.67 12.77
C GLU A 127 8.14 0.19 12.14
N GLU A 128 8.99 0.77 12.99
CA GLU A 128 10.24 1.34 12.52
C GLU A 128 11.26 0.22 12.35
N ARG A 129 11.71 0.00 11.12
CA ARG A 129 12.76 -0.97 10.81
C ARG A 129 13.88 -0.28 10.05
N ALA A 130 15.12 -0.52 10.48
CA ALA A 130 16.27 -0.10 9.71
C ALA A 130 16.34 -0.91 8.40
N ALA A 131 16.53 -0.21 7.29
CA ALA A 131 16.85 -0.86 6.03
C ALA A 131 18.17 -1.62 6.21
N HIS A 132 18.22 -2.88 5.79
CA HIS A 132 19.46 -3.64 5.86
C HIS A 132 20.39 -3.10 4.77
N SER A 133 21.66 -2.89 5.11
CA SER A 133 22.65 -2.37 4.17
C SER A 133 22.61 -3.15 2.87
N ARG A 134 22.62 -2.45 1.72
CA ARG A 134 22.65 -3.00 0.38
C ARG A 134 23.80 -4.01 0.25
N ALA A 135 23.54 -5.27 0.58
CA ALA A 135 24.46 -6.36 0.28
C ALA A 135 24.64 -6.36 -1.23
N ARG A 136 25.88 -6.58 -1.68
CA ARG A 136 26.16 -6.74 -3.12
C ARG A 136 25.23 -7.85 -3.63
N ALA A 137 24.51 -7.58 -4.72
CA ALA A 137 23.57 -8.54 -5.28
C ALA A 137 24.35 -9.81 -5.69
N GLU A 138 24.24 -10.86 -4.88
CA GLU A 138 24.88 -12.16 -5.05
C GLU A 138 23.81 -13.21 -5.40
N ARG A 139 24.26 -14.35 -5.95
CA ARG A 139 23.35 -15.47 -6.22
C ARG A 139 22.86 -16.00 -4.87
N ASN A 140 21.54 -16.17 -4.72
CA ASN A 140 20.82 -16.56 -3.49
C ASN A 140 20.52 -15.45 -2.47
N THR A 141 20.78 -14.18 -2.78
CA THR A 141 20.29 -13.08 -1.94
C THR A 141 18.79 -12.84 -2.21
N PRO A 142 17.95 -12.62 -1.17
CA PRO A 142 16.57 -12.19 -1.37
C PRO A 142 16.49 -10.92 -2.21
N VAL A 143 15.48 -10.82 -3.06
CA VAL A 143 15.18 -9.56 -3.76
C VAL A 143 14.76 -8.53 -2.71
N THR A 144 15.22 -7.29 -2.88
CA THR A 144 14.92 -6.21 -1.95
C THR A 144 14.01 -5.16 -2.57
N LEU A 145 13.19 -4.53 -1.74
CA LEU A 145 12.39 -3.37 -2.09
C LEU A 145 12.61 -2.29 -1.03
N ALA A 146 13.17 -1.15 -1.45
CA ALA A 146 13.54 -0.05 -0.56
C ALA A 146 14.46 -0.48 0.60
N GLY A 147 15.37 -1.43 0.36
CA GLY A 147 16.31 -1.96 1.34
C GLY A 147 15.75 -3.03 2.28
N PHE A 148 14.51 -3.47 2.07
CA PHE A 148 13.90 -4.57 2.82
C PHE A 148 13.88 -5.84 1.97
N ALA A 149 14.39 -6.94 2.52
CA ALA A 149 14.30 -8.25 1.90
C ALA A 149 12.83 -8.68 1.78
N LEU A 150 12.44 -9.08 0.58
CA LEU A 150 11.13 -9.65 0.31
C LEU A 150 11.16 -11.15 0.64
N ALA A 151 10.08 -11.64 1.25
CA ALA A 151 9.89 -13.08 1.37
C ALA A 151 9.57 -13.67 -0.01
N PRO A 152 10.09 -14.87 -0.37
CA PRO A 152 9.85 -15.47 -1.67
C PRO A 152 8.36 -15.59 -2.05
N MET A 153 7.49 -15.85 -1.06
CA MET A 153 6.04 -15.93 -1.27
C MET A 153 5.38 -14.57 -1.57
N ASP A 154 6.01 -13.46 -1.19
CA ASP A 154 5.47 -12.12 -1.46
C ASP A 154 5.81 -11.65 -2.87
N GLU A 155 6.88 -12.19 -3.48
CA GLU A 155 7.27 -11.86 -4.86
C GLU A 155 6.17 -12.16 -5.88
N THR A 156 5.38 -13.23 -5.66
CA THR A 156 4.31 -13.66 -6.57
C THR A 156 2.97 -12.97 -6.30
N LYS A 157 2.88 -12.08 -5.30
CA LYS A 157 1.63 -11.37 -4.96
C LYS A 157 1.42 -10.06 -5.74
N HIS A 158 2.37 -9.73 -6.62
CA HIS A 158 2.47 -8.47 -7.35
C HIS A 158 2.71 -7.25 -6.46
N PHE A 159 3.31 -6.21 -7.03
CA PHE A 159 3.60 -4.96 -6.34
C PHE A 159 2.93 -3.79 -7.05
N LYS A 160 2.35 -2.87 -6.27
CA LYS A 160 1.83 -1.59 -6.76
C LYS A 160 2.60 -0.44 -6.12
N LEU A 161 3.42 0.24 -6.91
CA LEU A 161 4.21 1.39 -6.46
C LEU A 161 3.46 2.69 -6.76
N ILE A 162 3.02 3.39 -5.72
CA ILE A 162 2.25 4.64 -5.82
C ILE A 162 3.09 5.80 -5.31
N GLY A 163 3.13 6.90 -6.04
CA GLY A 163 3.85 8.11 -5.67
C GLY A 163 3.89 9.12 -6.80
N THR A 164 4.13 10.40 -6.48
CA THR A 164 4.27 11.47 -7.47
C THR A 164 5.58 11.33 -8.27
N THR A 165 5.74 12.12 -9.32
CA THR A 165 7.01 12.15 -10.08
C THR A 165 8.14 12.61 -9.15
N GLY A 166 9.29 11.92 -9.22
CA GLY A 166 10.45 12.24 -8.38
C GLY A 166 10.52 11.53 -7.02
N THR A 167 9.48 10.82 -6.56
CA THR A 167 9.50 10.14 -5.25
C THR A 167 10.32 8.84 -5.20
N GLY A 168 11.01 8.48 -6.28
CA GLY A 168 11.88 7.30 -6.32
C GLY A 168 11.22 5.98 -6.76
N LYS A 169 10.01 5.99 -7.35
CA LYS A 169 9.37 4.77 -7.91
C LYS A 169 10.30 3.98 -8.83
N SER A 170 10.93 4.64 -9.81
CA SER A 170 11.87 4.01 -10.73
C SER A 170 13.13 3.51 -10.01
N THR A 171 13.55 4.16 -8.92
CA THR A 171 14.68 3.70 -8.10
C THR A 171 14.34 2.39 -7.40
N ALA A 172 13.15 2.28 -6.81
CA ALA A 172 12.67 1.05 -6.18
C ALA A 172 12.52 -0.11 -7.20
N ILE A 173 12.01 0.18 -8.41
CA ILE A 173 11.93 -0.82 -9.50
C ILE A 173 13.33 -1.28 -9.92
N ARG A 174 14.31 -0.37 -10.05
CA ARG A 174 15.70 -0.73 -10.39
C ARG A 174 16.33 -1.62 -9.34
N GLU A 175 16.08 -1.38 -8.06
CA GLU A 175 16.56 -2.23 -6.96
C GLU A 175 16.01 -3.65 -7.09
N LEU A 176 14.70 -3.76 -7.28
CA LEU A 176 14.01 -5.05 -7.47
C LEU A 176 14.55 -5.80 -8.69
N LEU A 177 14.66 -5.12 -9.84
CA LEU A 177 15.22 -5.70 -11.06
C LEU A 177 16.68 -6.12 -10.87
N GLN A 178 17.50 -5.31 -10.20
CA GLN A 178 18.90 -5.65 -9.96
C GLN A 178 19.02 -6.94 -9.14
N GLY A 179 18.23 -7.12 -8.09
CA GLY A 179 18.20 -8.35 -7.30
C GLY A 179 17.73 -9.55 -8.10
N ALA A 180 16.60 -9.42 -8.80
CA ALA A 180 16.01 -10.49 -9.61
C ALA A 180 16.97 -10.96 -10.72
N LEU A 181 17.56 -10.02 -11.46
CA LEU A 181 18.49 -10.34 -12.55
C LEU A 181 19.81 -10.92 -12.04
N ALA A 182 20.32 -10.48 -10.89
CA ALA A 182 21.50 -11.07 -10.26
C ALA A 182 21.27 -12.51 -9.79
N ARG A 183 20.04 -12.81 -9.34
CA ARG A 183 19.58 -14.16 -9.00
C ARG A 183 19.39 -15.06 -10.23
N GLY A 184 19.31 -14.46 -11.43
CA GLY A 184 19.13 -15.15 -12.70
C GLY A 184 17.68 -15.31 -13.11
N ASP A 185 16.78 -14.51 -12.53
CA ASP A 185 15.38 -14.47 -12.89
C ASP A 185 15.20 -13.86 -14.29
N ARG A 186 14.11 -14.24 -14.93
CA ARG A 186 13.70 -13.69 -16.22
C ARG A 186 12.73 -12.54 -15.99
N ALA A 187 12.72 -11.57 -16.90
CA ALA A 187 11.79 -10.46 -16.86
C ALA A 187 11.32 -10.07 -18.27
N VAL A 188 10.10 -9.52 -18.34
CA VAL A 188 9.61 -8.73 -19.47
C VAL A 188 9.49 -7.30 -18.97
N ILE A 189 10.15 -6.36 -19.63
CA ILE A 189 10.28 -4.98 -19.16
C ILE A 189 9.74 -4.03 -20.23
N ALA A 190 8.56 -3.48 -19.98
CA ALA A 190 8.10 -2.27 -20.67
C ALA A 190 8.96 -1.10 -20.17
N ASP A 191 9.74 -0.50 -21.06
CA ASP A 191 10.81 0.42 -20.70
C ASP A 191 10.65 1.78 -21.39
N PRO A 192 9.80 2.67 -20.83
CA PRO A 192 9.74 4.05 -21.28
C PRO A 192 11.13 4.69 -21.21
N ASP A 193 11.54 5.32 -22.31
CA ASP A 193 12.83 5.99 -22.51
C ASP A 193 14.07 5.07 -22.53
N GLY A 194 13.88 3.75 -22.54
CA GLY A 194 14.98 2.78 -22.67
C GLY A 194 15.97 2.77 -21.49
N GLY A 195 15.54 3.25 -20.32
CA GLY A 195 16.40 3.42 -19.15
C GLY A 195 16.83 2.10 -18.52
N TYR A 196 15.94 1.10 -18.51
CA TYR A 196 16.24 -0.23 -18.00
C TYR A 196 17.12 -1.01 -18.98
N LEU A 197 16.84 -0.91 -20.28
CA LEU A 197 17.63 -1.48 -21.36
C LEU A 197 19.08 -1.02 -21.24
N ARG A 198 19.34 0.29 -21.21
CA ARG A 198 20.71 0.84 -21.07
C ARG A 198 21.44 0.34 -19.83
N ARG A 199 20.71 0.03 -18.76
CA ARG A 199 21.30 -0.33 -17.46
C ARG A 199 21.54 -1.82 -17.28
N PHE A 200 20.64 -2.65 -17.81
CA PHE A 200 20.55 -4.07 -17.47
C PHE A 200 20.70 -5.02 -18.67
N HIS A 201 20.62 -4.52 -19.90
CA HIS A 201 20.78 -5.35 -21.09
C HIS A 201 22.15 -6.01 -21.16
N ASP A 202 22.16 -7.31 -21.38
CA ASP A 202 23.33 -8.13 -21.60
C ASP A 202 23.08 -9.11 -22.76
N PRO A 203 23.67 -8.87 -23.95
CA PRO A 203 23.55 -9.79 -25.09
C PRO A 203 23.99 -11.22 -24.76
N ARG A 204 24.97 -11.40 -23.86
CA ARG A 204 25.51 -12.72 -23.51
C ARG A 204 24.54 -13.55 -22.67
N ARG A 205 23.55 -12.91 -22.05
CA ARG A 205 22.48 -13.56 -21.29
C ARG A 205 21.35 -14.10 -22.20
N GLY A 206 21.35 -13.72 -23.47
CA GLY A 206 20.27 -13.98 -24.41
C GLY A 206 19.11 -12.99 -24.27
N ASP A 207 19.39 -11.76 -23.83
CA ASP A 207 18.40 -10.70 -23.77
C ASP A 207 17.87 -10.34 -25.16
N VAL A 208 16.61 -9.96 -25.23
CA VAL A 208 15.88 -9.66 -26.46
C VAL A 208 15.35 -8.24 -26.40
N ILE A 209 15.46 -7.52 -27.51
CA ILE A 209 14.88 -6.19 -27.68
C ILE A 209 13.71 -6.32 -28.65
N LEU A 210 12.54 -5.78 -28.27
CA LEU A 210 11.33 -5.79 -29.08
C LEU A 210 10.78 -4.36 -29.23
N ASN A 211 11.25 -3.68 -30.28
CA ASN A 211 10.75 -2.40 -30.75
C ASN A 211 11.16 -2.21 -32.22
N PRO A 212 10.22 -2.02 -33.17
CA PRO A 212 10.56 -1.90 -34.59
C PRO A 212 11.48 -0.72 -34.95
N PHE A 213 11.64 0.25 -34.06
CA PHE A 213 12.50 1.41 -34.24
C PHE A 213 13.90 1.26 -33.62
N GLU A 214 14.19 0.14 -32.95
CA GLU A 214 15.50 -0.13 -32.36
C GLU A 214 16.33 -1.05 -33.30
N PRO A 215 17.54 -0.66 -33.72
CA PRO A 215 18.33 -1.42 -34.71
C PRO A 215 18.66 -2.87 -34.33
N ALA A 216 18.78 -3.15 -33.03
CA ALA A 216 19.08 -4.49 -32.51
C ALA A 216 17.81 -5.31 -32.18
N SER A 217 16.63 -4.81 -32.56
CA SER A 217 15.37 -5.46 -32.26
C SER A 217 15.16 -6.71 -33.10
N VAL A 218 14.50 -7.70 -32.52
CA VAL A 218 13.89 -8.79 -33.28
C VAL A 218 12.61 -8.32 -33.98
N LYS A 219 12.14 -9.07 -34.96
CA LYS A 219 10.86 -8.85 -35.65
C LYS A 219 9.78 -9.66 -34.97
N TRP A 220 8.74 -9.01 -34.46
CA TRP A 220 7.61 -9.76 -33.90
C TRP A 220 6.92 -10.57 -35.00
N ASP A 221 6.77 -11.87 -34.76
CA ASP A 221 6.05 -12.78 -35.66
C ASP A 221 4.68 -13.10 -35.06
N LEU A 222 3.65 -12.44 -35.58
CA LEU A 222 2.26 -12.62 -35.13
C LEU A 222 1.77 -14.05 -35.38
N PHE A 223 2.12 -14.64 -36.53
CA PHE A 223 1.72 -16.01 -36.84
C PHE A 223 2.44 -17.02 -35.95
N GLY A 224 3.68 -16.73 -35.54
CA GLY A 224 4.44 -17.50 -34.56
C GLY A 224 3.78 -17.62 -33.18
N GLU A 225 2.81 -16.74 -32.85
CA GLU A 225 2.01 -16.82 -31.61
C GLU A 225 0.80 -17.76 -31.70
N ILE A 226 0.44 -18.20 -32.91
CA ILE A 226 -0.72 -19.05 -33.17
C ILE A 226 -0.30 -20.52 -33.14
N GLN A 227 -0.81 -21.27 -32.15
CA GLN A 227 -0.62 -22.73 -32.05
C GLN A 227 -1.94 -23.48 -32.19
N THR A 228 -3.03 -22.81 -31.81
CA THR A 228 -4.39 -23.34 -31.84
C THR A 228 -5.35 -22.28 -32.41
N SER A 229 -6.54 -22.71 -32.81
CA SER A 229 -7.52 -21.82 -33.47
C SER A 229 -8.02 -20.67 -32.58
N TYR A 230 -8.04 -20.86 -31.25
CA TYR A 230 -8.49 -19.83 -30.29
C TYR A 230 -7.40 -18.80 -29.97
N ASP A 231 -6.15 -19.03 -30.37
CA ASP A 231 -5.06 -18.04 -30.17
C ASP A 231 -5.31 -16.77 -30.97
N ILE A 232 -5.94 -16.90 -32.15
CA ILE A 232 -6.33 -15.77 -32.99
C ILE A 232 -7.32 -14.86 -32.24
N ASP A 233 -8.29 -15.44 -31.55
CA ASP A 233 -9.27 -14.69 -30.77
C ASP A 233 -8.64 -13.98 -29.56
N GLN A 234 -7.59 -14.57 -28.96
CA GLN A 234 -6.81 -13.94 -27.89
C GLN A 234 -5.93 -12.79 -28.41
N LEU A 235 -5.29 -12.96 -29.56
CA LEU A 235 -4.54 -11.90 -30.24
C LEU A 235 -5.47 -10.74 -30.61
N ALA A 236 -6.65 -11.04 -31.16
CA ALA A 236 -7.65 -10.04 -31.51
C ALA A 236 -8.09 -9.21 -30.29
N ARG A 237 -8.30 -9.85 -29.14
CA ARG A 237 -8.63 -9.14 -27.88
C ARG A 237 -7.47 -8.32 -27.33
N SER A 238 -6.24 -8.75 -27.54
CA SER A 238 -5.04 -8.04 -27.07
C SER A 238 -4.77 -6.79 -27.92
N LEU A 239 -4.87 -6.90 -29.25
CA LEU A 239 -4.67 -5.78 -30.18
C LEU A 239 -5.87 -4.81 -30.21
N ILE A 240 -7.08 -5.35 -30.06
CA ILE A 240 -8.34 -4.61 -30.09
C ILE A 240 -9.03 -4.74 -28.72
N PRO A 241 -8.52 -4.07 -27.67
CA PRO A 241 -9.07 -4.19 -26.32
C PRO A 241 -10.49 -3.65 -26.22
N ASP A 242 -11.19 -4.04 -25.16
CA ASP A 242 -12.50 -3.50 -24.80
C ASP A 242 -12.36 -2.16 -24.06
N HIS A 243 -13.34 -1.27 -24.24
CA HIS A 243 -13.51 -0.03 -23.47
C HIS A 243 -15.02 0.17 -23.24
N GLY A 244 -15.32 0.98 -22.23
CA GLY A 244 -16.68 1.49 -22.05
C GLY A 244 -17.01 2.54 -23.10
N GLY A 245 -18.27 2.55 -23.56
CA GLY A 245 -18.76 3.63 -24.42
C GLY A 245 -19.57 3.15 -25.63
N PRO A 246 -20.03 4.10 -26.46
CA PRO A 246 -20.82 3.83 -27.67
C PRO A 246 -20.04 3.04 -28.73
N ASP A 247 -18.71 3.06 -28.71
CA ASP A 247 -17.85 2.41 -29.72
C ASP A 247 -17.62 0.91 -29.50
N ARG A 248 -18.23 0.33 -28.47
CA ARG A 248 -18.02 -1.08 -28.08
C ARG A 248 -18.35 -2.06 -29.21
N SER A 249 -19.43 -1.78 -29.95
CA SER A 249 -19.88 -2.63 -31.07
C SER A 249 -18.90 -2.63 -32.24
N TRP A 250 -18.29 -1.48 -32.54
CA TRP A 250 -17.35 -1.35 -33.66
C TRP A 250 -16.10 -2.19 -33.48
N ARG A 251 -15.60 -2.30 -32.25
CA ARG A 251 -14.43 -3.15 -31.96
C ARG A 251 -14.76 -4.63 -31.89
N ALA A 252 -15.98 -4.98 -31.52
CA ALA A 252 -16.45 -6.36 -31.69
C ALA A 252 -16.43 -6.74 -33.19
N TYR A 253 -16.94 -5.88 -34.07
CA TYR A 253 -16.89 -6.11 -35.52
C TYR A 253 -15.45 -6.13 -36.06
N ALA A 254 -14.57 -5.24 -35.60
CA ALA A 254 -13.15 -5.23 -35.97
C ALA A 254 -12.45 -6.53 -35.56
N ARG A 255 -12.74 -7.08 -34.37
CA ARG A 255 -12.24 -8.40 -33.97
C ARG A 255 -12.78 -9.52 -34.84
N THR A 256 -14.07 -9.51 -35.18
CA THR A 256 -14.64 -10.50 -36.10
C THR A 256 -13.94 -10.46 -37.47
N PHE A 257 -13.71 -9.27 -38.01
CA PHE A 257 -12.98 -9.09 -39.27
C PHE A 257 -11.51 -9.55 -39.15
N PHE A 258 -10.78 -9.09 -38.13
CA PHE A 258 -9.40 -9.48 -37.87
C PHE A 258 -9.26 -11.00 -37.72
N CYS A 259 -10.13 -11.64 -36.93
CA CYS A 259 -10.11 -13.09 -36.73
C CYS A 259 -10.37 -13.84 -38.03
N ALA A 260 -11.33 -13.40 -38.85
CA ALA A 260 -11.64 -14.04 -40.11
C ALA A 260 -10.46 -13.97 -41.09
N VAL A 261 -9.91 -12.77 -41.32
CA VAL A 261 -8.78 -12.55 -42.22
C VAL A 261 -7.54 -13.32 -41.75
N THR A 262 -7.17 -13.19 -40.48
CA THR A 262 -5.98 -13.86 -39.92
C THR A 262 -6.11 -15.37 -39.98
N ARG A 263 -7.29 -15.92 -39.68
CA ARG A 263 -7.55 -17.37 -39.73
C ARG A 263 -7.47 -17.91 -41.15
N GLN A 264 -8.05 -17.22 -42.11
CA GLN A 264 -8.03 -17.63 -43.51
C GLN A 264 -6.63 -17.50 -44.12
N ALA A 265 -5.90 -16.42 -43.80
CA ALA A 265 -4.50 -16.24 -44.20
C ALA A 265 -3.61 -17.36 -43.64
N HIS A 266 -3.73 -17.65 -42.34
CA HIS A 266 -2.98 -18.73 -41.69
C HIS A 266 -3.32 -20.10 -42.28
N ALA A 267 -4.61 -20.39 -42.54
CA ALA A 267 -5.03 -21.64 -43.17
C ALA A 267 -4.52 -21.78 -44.62
N ALA A 268 -4.35 -20.66 -45.32
CA ALA A 268 -3.74 -20.61 -46.65
C ALA A 268 -2.19 -20.71 -46.62
N GLY A 269 -1.57 -20.86 -45.44
CA GLY A 269 -0.13 -20.95 -45.28
C GLY A 269 0.62 -19.62 -45.34
N ILE A 270 -0.10 -18.49 -45.28
CA ILE A 270 0.51 -17.16 -45.16
C ILE A 270 1.16 -17.06 -43.78
N SER A 271 2.44 -16.72 -43.77
CA SER A 271 3.25 -16.52 -42.56
C SER A 271 3.92 -15.14 -42.52
N ASP A 272 3.73 -14.31 -43.54
CA ASP A 272 4.28 -12.96 -43.59
C ASP A 272 3.33 -11.94 -42.96
N THR A 273 3.83 -11.26 -41.94
CA THR A 273 3.08 -10.18 -41.25
C THR A 273 2.80 -9.00 -42.18
N ALA A 274 3.66 -8.73 -43.16
CA ALA A 274 3.43 -7.66 -44.13
C ALA A 274 2.19 -7.93 -45.00
N GLU A 275 2.03 -9.19 -45.43
CA GLU A 275 0.86 -9.61 -46.20
C GLU A 275 -0.41 -9.57 -45.35
N LEU A 276 -0.35 -10.01 -44.09
CA LEU A 276 -1.48 -9.87 -43.16
C LEU A 276 -1.89 -8.39 -42.99
N TYR A 277 -0.92 -7.50 -42.81
CA TYR A 277 -1.18 -6.06 -42.71
C TYR A 277 -1.84 -5.51 -43.98
N ARG A 278 -1.34 -5.89 -45.16
CA ARG A 278 -1.94 -5.51 -46.46
C ARG A 278 -3.39 -5.96 -46.54
N LEU A 279 -3.69 -7.21 -46.19
CA LEU A 279 -5.05 -7.78 -46.20
C LEU A 279 -6.00 -7.03 -45.25
N LEU A 280 -5.54 -6.68 -44.05
CA LEU A 280 -6.35 -5.99 -43.05
C LEU A 280 -6.64 -4.52 -43.43
N VAL A 281 -5.65 -3.83 -43.99
CA VAL A 281 -5.67 -2.35 -44.13
C VAL A 281 -5.99 -1.89 -45.55
N SER A 282 -5.49 -2.58 -46.58
CA SER A 282 -5.41 -2.04 -47.94
C SER A 282 -5.97 -2.93 -49.05
N ALA A 283 -6.15 -4.23 -48.80
CA ALA A 283 -6.70 -5.15 -49.80
C ALA A 283 -8.07 -4.67 -50.31
N ASP A 284 -8.34 -4.93 -51.58
CA ASP A 284 -9.62 -4.54 -52.15
C ASP A 284 -10.76 -5.42 -51.63
N THR A 285 -11.98 -4.91 -51.72
CA THR A 285 -13.17 -5.63 -51.22
C THR A 285 -13.43 -6.92 -52.00
N ALA A 286 -13.04 -7.01 -53.29
CA ALA A 286 -13.28 -8.19 -54.11
C ALA A 286 -12.38 -9.37 -53.69
N GLU A 287 -11.10 -9.09 -53.46
CA GLU A 287 -10.11 -9.99 -52.87
C GLU A 287 -10.59 -10.49 -51.50
N LEU A 288 -10.98 -9.57 -50.63
CA LEU A 288 -11.43 -9.93 -49.28
C LEU A 288 -12.74 -10.71 -49.27
N LYS A 289 -13.68 -10.43 -50.18
CA LYS A 289 -14.92 -11.22 -50.33
C LYS A 289 -14.61 -12.70 -50.57
N GLY A 290 -13.62 -12.98 -51.42
CA GLY A 290 -13.15 -14.35 -51.64
C GLY A 290 -12.53 -14.95 -50.38
N LEU A 291 -11.66 -14.19 -49.70
CA LEU A 291 -10.95 -14.66 -48.51
C LEU A 291 -11.88 -14.99 -47.34
N VAL A 292 -12.87 -14.14 -47.05
CA VAL A 292 -13.73 -14.28 -45.86
C VAL A 292 -15.04 -15.02 -46.13
N ALA A 293 -15.24 -15.57 -47.33
CA ALA A 293 -16.42 -16.36 -47.68
C ALA A 293 -16.63 -17.52 -46.69
N GLY A 294 -17.86 -17.70 -46.22
CA GLY A 294 -18.21 -18.71 -45.22
C GLY A 294 -17.80 -18.38 -43.79
N THR A 295 -17.20 -17.21 -43.55
CA THR A 295 -16.81 -16.76 -42.19
C THR A 295 -17.82 -15.76 -41.62
N PRO A 296 -17.82 -15.53 -40.29
CA PRO A 296 -18.65 -14.50 -39.67
C PRO A 296 -18.40 -13.06 -40.16
N ALA A 297 -17.29 -12.79 -40.87
CA ALA A 297 -17.00 -11.48 -41.44
C ALA A 297 -17.59 -11.28 -42.85
N GLN A 298 -18.09 -12.34 -43.51
CA GLN A 298 -18.68 -12.25 -44.84
C GLN A 298 -19.75 -11.14 -44.97
N PRO A 299 -20.73 -11.01 -44.04
CA PRO A 299 -21.78 -10.01 -44.17
C PRO A 299 -21.25 -8.56 -44.22
N PHE A 300 -20.07 -8.30 -43.64
CA PHE A 300 -19.50 -6.95 -43.64
C PHE A 300 -19.10 -6.50 -45.04
N LEU A 301 -18.70 -7.43 -45.92
CA LEU A 301 -18.21 -7.10 -47.25
C LEU A 301 -19.31 -7.09 -48.33
N GLU A 302 -20.57 -7.37 -47.97
CA GLU A 302 -21.68 -7.30 -48.92
C GLU A 302 -21.84 -5.90 -49.51
N GLU A 303 -22.30 -5.81 -50.76
CA GLU A 303 -22.31 -4.55 -51.53
C GLU A 303 -23.05 -3.40 -50.84
N HIS A 304 -24.14 -3.70 -50.13
CA HIS A 304 -24.93 -2.71 -49.39
C HIS A 304 -24.30 -2.28 -48.06
N ASN A 305 -23.27 -2.96 -47.57
CA ASN A 305 -22.62 -2.71 -46.27
C ASN A 305 -21.29 -1.94 -46.36
N GLY A 306 -20.92 -1.40 -47.54
CA GLY A 306 -19.64 -0.70 -47.75
C GLY A 306 -19.28 0.33 -46.68
N ARG A 307 -20.20 1.24 -46.32
CA ARG A 307 -19.95 2.25 -45.26
C ARG A 307 -19.69 1.64 -43.88
N MET A 308 -20.38 0.54 -43.56
CA MET A 308 -20.15 -0.19 -42.31
C MET A 308 -18.77 -0.84 -42.33
N PHE A 309 -18.39 -1.44 -43.46
CA PHE A 309 -17.07 -2.03 -43.62
C PHE A 309 -15.95 -1.00 -43.52
N ASP A 310 -16.09 0.17 -44.16
CA ASP A 310 -15.11 1.25 -44.06
C ASP A 310 -14.86 1.65 -42.58
N SER A 311 -15.93 1.68 -41.78
CA SER A 311 -15.85 1.94 -40.34
C SER A 311 -15.13 0.81 -39.59
N ILE A 312 -15.45 -0.45 -39.90
CA ILE A 312 -14.79 -1.63 -39.32
C ILE A 312 -13.29 -1.65 -39.67
N ARG A 313 -12.96 -1.40 -40.93
CA ARG A 313 -11.58 -1.33 -41.43
C ARG A 313 -10.82 -0.18 -40.79
N SER A 314 -11.43 0.99 -40.62
CA SER A 314 -10.80 2.12 -39.92
C SER A 314 -10.40 1.77 -38.47
N VAL A 315 -11.31 1.14 -37.73
CA VAL A 315 -11.03 0.65 -36.36
C VAL A 315 -9.95 -0.42 -36.37
N THR A 316 -10.01 -1.37 -37.31
CA THR A 316 -9.01 -2.44 -37.44
C THR A 316 -7.64 -1.85 -37.75
N SER A 317 -7.55 -0.94 -38.73
CA SER A 317 -6.31 -0.29 -39.16
C SER A 317 -5.65 0.48 -38.02
N SER A 318 -6.45 1.21 -37.23
CA SER A 318 -5.96 1.93 -36.05
C SER A 318 -5.43 1.00 -34.95
N ALA A 319 -5.90 -0.24 -34.90
CA ALA A 319 -5.51 -1.21 -33.88
C ALA A 319 -4.32 -2.09 -34.31
N VAL A 320 -4.00 -2.13 -35.60
CA VAL A 320 -2.87 -2.91 -36.14
C VAL A 320 -1.79 -2.02 -36.78
N ASP A 321 -1.83 -0.72 -36.53
CA ASP A 321 -0.91 0.29 -37.05
C ASP A 321 0.57 -0.09 -36.82
N ALA A 322 0.89 -0.59 -35.62
CA ALA A 322 2.23 -1.03 -35.27
C ALA A 322 2.76 -2.14 -36.18
N LEU A 323 1.88 -2.95 -36.80
CA LEU A 323 2.29 -4.01 -37.73
C LEU A 323 2.93 -3.44 -39.00
N GLU A 324 2.63 -2.20 -39.40
CA GLU A 324 3.31 -1.54 -40.52
C GLU A 324 4.81 -1.44 -40.24
N HIS A 325 5.15 -0.97 -39.04
CA HIS A 325 6.53 -0.81 -38.61
C HIS A 325 7.22 -2.15 -38.38
N VAL A 326 6.50 -3.15 -37.85
CA VAL A 326 7.03 -4.52 -37.70
C VAL A 326 7.28 -5.15 -39.07
N ALA A 327 6.37 -4.98 -40.03
CA ALA A 327 6.47 -5.50 -41.38
C ALA A 327 7.72 -4.96 -42.10
N ALA A 328 8.02 -3.66 -41.90
CA ALA A 328 9.19 -2.99 -42.47
C ALA A 328 10.54 -3.44 -41.87
N GLN A 329 10.54 -4.19 -40.75
CA GLN A 329 11.78 -4.71 -40.18
C GLN A 329 12.37 -5.83 -41.05
N ASP A 330 13.67 -5.73 -41.31
CA ASP A 330 14.52 -6.84 -41.73
C ASP A 330 15.27 -7.37 -40.50
N ALA A 331 14.60 -8.25 -39.75
CA ALA A 331 15.14 -8.85 -38.53
C ALA A 331 14.60 -10.26 -38.32
N GLN A 332 15.28 -11.02 -37.45
CA GLN A 332 14.89 -12.39 -37.13
C GLN A 332 13.46 -12.45 -36.54
N PRO A 333 12.57 -13.31 -37.07
CA PRO A 333 11.24 -13.55 -36.52
C PRO A 333 11.30 -14.02 -35.06
N PHE A 334 10.36 -13.54 -34.26
CA PHE A 334 10.33 -13.78 -32.82
C PHE A 334 8.90 -13.96 -32.30
N SER A 335 8.67 -15.08 -31.62
CA SER A 335 7.45 -15.34 -30.84
C SER A 335 7.74 -15.18 -29.35
N VAL A 336 6.97 -14.29 -28.71
CA VAL A 336 6.97 -14.08 -27.26
C VAL A 336 6.53 -15.36 -26.56
N ARG A 337 5.50 -16.05 -27.05
CA ARG A 337 5.00 -17.30 -26.47
C ARG A 337 6.10 -18.37 -26.43
N GLN A 338 6.78 -18.59 -27.55
CA GLN A 338 7.86 -19.57 -27.63
C GLN A 338 9.03 -19.19 -26.71
N TRP A 339 9.38 -17.91 -26.65
CA TRP A 339 10.41 -17.41 -25.75
C TRP A 339 10.04 -17.67 -24.27
N VAL A 340 8.79 -17.40 -23.87
CA VAL A 340 8.30 -17.72 -22.51
C VAL A 340 8.40 -19.22 -22.24
N ALA A 341 7.85 -20.06 -23.13
CA ALA A 341 7.82 -21.51 -22.97
C ALA A 341 9.21 -22.15 -22.86
N ARG A 342 10.16 -21.73 -23.70
CA ARG A 342 11.56 -22.23 -23.67
C ARG A 342 12.25 -21.92 -22.35
N GLY A 343 12.00 -20.76 -21.75
CA GLY A 343 12.59 -20.45 -20.46
C GLY A 343 11.91 -21.14 -19.27
N VAL A 344 10.61 -21.47 -19.36
CA VAL A 344 9.94 -22.32 -18.35
C VAL A 344 10.54 -23.73 -18.35
N ALA A 345 10.69 -24.35 -19.53
CA ALA A 345 11.30 -25.67 -19.66
C ALA A 345 12.72 -25.73 -19.05
N ARG A 346 13.51 -24.65 -19.21
CA ARG A 346 14.83 -24.53 -18.56
C ARG A 346 14.76 -24.32 -17.05
N GLY A 347 13.78 -23.56 -16.54
CA GLY A 347 13.57 -23.40 -15.11
C GLY A 347 13.36 -24.75 -14.42
N VAL A 348 12.59 -25.64 -15.05
CA VAL A 348 12.38 -27.02 -14.60
C VAL A 348 13.67 -27.85 -14.72
N ALA A 349 14.38 -27.78 -15.85
CA ALA A 349 15.62 -28.54 -16.07
C ALA A 349 16.79 -28.11 -15.15
N ARG A 350 16.89 -26.83 -14.79
CA ARG A 350 17.87 -26.32 -13.82
C ARG A 350 17.66 -26.87 -12.40
N GLY A 351 16.49 -27.42 -12.09
CA GLY A 351 16.24 -28.19 -10.87
C GLY A 351 16.81 -29.61 -10.88
N VAL A 352 17.31 -30.11 -12.03
CA VAL A 352 17.69 -31.52 -12.20
C VAL A 352 19.15 -31.73 -12.62
N THR A 353 19.73 -30.99 -13.57
CA THR A 353 21.18 -31.09 -13.88
C THR A 353 21.64 -29.97 -14.81
N ARG A 354 22.93 -29.62 -14.72
CA ARG A 354 23.58 -28.51 -15.45
C ARG A 354 24.41 -29.07 -16.61
N GLU A 355 23.98 -28.85 -17.85
CA GLU A 355 24.88 -28.92 -19.01
C GLU A 355 24.55 -27.86 -20.06
N VAL A 356 25.59 -27.46 -20.77
CA VAL A 356 25.73 -26.26 -21.60
C VAL A 356 25.11 -26.49 -22.98
N ALA A 357 24.34 -25.51 -23.49
CA ALA A 357 23.92 -25.48 -24.89
C ALA A 357 24.07 -24.06 -25.47
N GLY A 358 24.46 -24.02 -26.76
CA GLY A 358 25.00 -22.87 -27.47
C GLY A 358 23.99 -21.87 -28.08
N ALA A 359 24.56 -20.97 -28.87
CA ALA A 359 24.07 -19.65 -29.28
C ALA A 359 22.86 -19.62 -30.25
N ALA A 360 21.70 -20.08 -29.81
CA ALA A 360 20.42 -19.56 -30.28
C ALA A 360 19.99 -18.38 -29.40
N VAL A 361 19.01 -17.56 -29.83
CA VAL A 361 18.34 -16.60 -28.92
C VAL A 361 17.70 -17.41 -27.81
N ASP A 362 18.48 -17.52 -26.74
CA ASP A 362 18.26 -18.44 -25.67
C ASP A 362 17.20 -17.82 -24.76
N GLY A 363 16.08 -18.52 -24.57
CA GLY A 363 14.96 -18.10 -23.71
C GLY A 363 15.31 -17.94 -22.22
N SER A 364 16.58 -17.76 -21.87
CA SER A 364 17.11 -17.47 -20.54
C SER A 364 17.26 -15.98 -20.24
N GLY A 365 17.14 -15.10 -21.23
CA GLY A 365 17.34 -13.66 -21.08
C GLY A 365 16.15 -12.88 -20.55
N VAL A 366 16.27 -11.56 -20.66
CA VAL A 366 15.24 -10.55 -20.39
C VAL A 366 14.68 -10.02 -21.72
N LEU A 367 13.36 -9.89 -21.81
CA LEU A 367 12.70 -9.23 -22.93
C LEU A 367 12.49 -7.75 -22.61
N PHE A 368 13.19 -6.88 -23.31
CA PHE A 368 13.03 -5.43 -23.22
C PHE A 368 12.10 -4.94 -24.33
N ILE A 369 11.10 -4.15 -23.94
CA ILE A 369 10.20 -3.44 -24.84
C ILE A 369 10.45 -1.94 -24.63
N PRO A 370 11.60 -1.41 -25.11
CA PRO A 370 11.90 0.00 -24.97
C PRO A 370 10.97 0.81 -25.87
N TYR A 371 10.60 2.02 -25.46
CA TYR A 371 9.92 2.96 -26.37
C TYR A 371 10.17 4.40 -25.93
N ARG A 372 10.22 5.31 -26.89
CA ARG A 372 10.38 6.75 -26.66
C ARG A 372 9.01 7.44 -26.70
N ALA A 373 8.91 8.61 -26.06
CA ALA A 373 7.66 9.39 -26.07
C ALA A 373 7.07 9.61 -27.47
N GLY A 374 7.92 9.89 -28.48
CA GLY A 374 7.50 10.08 -29.87
C GLY A 374 7.00 8.81 -30.58
N GLN A 375 7.30 7.62 -30.04
CA GLN A 375 6.89 6.33 -30.60
C GLN A 375 5.57 5.82 -30.01
N ILE A 376 5.07 6.44 -28.92
CA ILE A 376 3.86 5.98 -28.21
C ILE A 376 2.65 5.96 -29.15
N ALA A 377 2.52 6.94 -30.05
CA ALA A 377 1.41 6.96 -31.00
C ALA A 377 1.45 5.75 -31.95
N ALA A 378 2.62 5.45 -32.51
CA ALA A 378 2.85 4.38 -33.48
C ALA A 378 2.85 2.96 -32.87
N LEU A 379 3.09 2.85 -31.56
CA LEU A 379 3.12 1.58 -30.83
C LEU A 379 1.96 1.44 -29.84
N ARG A 380 0.97 2.34 -29.88
CA ARG A 380 -0.08 2.43 -28.86
C ARG A 380 -0.79 1.09 -28.67
N SER A 381 -1.20 0.48 -29.78
CA SER A 381 -1.87 -0.82 -29.86
C SER A 381 -1.04 -1.98 -29.31
N ALA A 382 0.30 -1.87 -29.36
CA ALA A 382 1.22 -2.92 -28.93
C ALA A 382 1.77 -2.75 -27.50
N VAL A 383 1.80 -1.52 -26.97
CA VAL A 383 2.43 -1.17 -25.68
C VAL A 383 1.40 -0.78 -24.61
N SER A 384 0.20 -0.36 -25.01
CA SER A 384 -0.85 0.13 -24.13
C SER A 384 -2.21 -0.46 -24.52
N ALA A 385 -2.52 -1.65 -24.01
CA ALA A 385 -3.88 -2.19 -24.00
C ALA A 385 -4.69 -1.68 -22.80
#